data_AF-A0A850T9Q4-F1
#
_entry.id   AF-A0A850T9Q4-F1
#
_cell.length_a   1.000
_cell.length_b   1.000
_cell.length_c   1.000
_cell.angle_alpha   90.00
_cell.angle_beta   90.00
_cell.angle_gamma   90.00
#
_symmetry.space_group_name_H-M   'P 1'
#
loop_
_entity.id
_entity.type
_entity.pdbx_description
1 polymer ?
#
loop_
_entity_poly.entity_id
_entity_poly.type
_entity_poly.pdbx_seq_one_letter_code
_entity_poly.pdbx_strand_id
1 'polypeptide(L)' 'MGHFEKLNVWQRSKDLAVIIYKITACGGFSSDVGLRDQVRRAAVSISSNIAEGDENGSNKQAVRFLYIAKGSNAEVLTQA' A
#
# COMPACT_ATOMS: atom_id res chain seq x y z
N MET A 1 2.83 15.80 11.75
CA MET A 1 3.92 14.99 11.21
C MET A 1 4.49 14.13 12.30
N GLY A 2 4.61 12.83 12.06
CA GLY A 2 5.33 11.91 12.94
C GLY A 2 4.46 10.89 13.70
N HIS A 3 3.19 10.70 13.31
CA HIS A 3 2.27 9.76 13.96
C HIS A 3 1.37 9.04 12.95
N PHE A 4 1.94 8.65 11.81
CA PHE A 4 1.20 7.99 10.73
C PHE A 4 0.43 6.75 11.20
N GLU A 5 0.90 6.06 12.23
CA GLU A 5 0.25 4.89 12.81
C GLU A 5 -1.15 5.18 13.37
N LYS A 6 -1.43 6.43 13.75
CA LYS A 6 -2.75 6.88 14.22
C LYS A 6 -3.69 7.23 13.08
N LEU A 7 -3.21 7.30 11.84
CA LEU A 7 -4.04 7.61 10.68
C LEU A 7 -4.87 6.38 10.29
N ASN A 8 -6.19 6.53 10.29
CA ASN A 8 -7.10 5.47 9.85
C ASN A 8 -6.78 4.96 8.44
N VAL A 9 -6.36 5.85 7.54
CA VAL A 9 -5.98 5.48 6.17
C VAL A 9 -4.72 4.61 6.14
N TRP A 10 -3.75 4.84 7.03
CA TRP A 10 -2.56 4.00 7.14
C TRP A 10 -2.91 2.62 7.70
N GLN A 11 -3.69 2.57 8.79
CA GLN A 11 -4.12 1.32 9.41
C GLN A 11 -4.86 0.43 8.41
N ARG A 12 -5.84 0.99 7.69
CA ARG A 12 -6.59 0.27 6.65
C ARG A 12 -5.70 -0.19 5.49
N SER A 13 -4.69 0.60 5.12
CA SER A 13 -3.74 0.23 4.06
C SER A 13 -2.82 -0.92 4.49
N LYS A 14 -2.39 -0.93 5.76
CA LYS A 14 -1.63 -2.04 6.34
C LYS A 14 -2.47 -3.32 6.39
N ASP A 15 -3.73 -3.22 6.82
CA ASP A 15 -4.66 -4.36 6.85
C ASP A 15 -4.91 -4.91 5.43
N LEU A 16 -5.06 -4.02 4.44
CA LEU A 16 -5.16 -4.41 3.03
C LEU A 16 -3.93 -5.18 2.58
N ALA A 17 -2.72 -4.72 2.90
CA ALA A 17 -1.49 -5.46 2.56
C ALA A 17 -1.50 -6.86 3.16
N VAL A 18 -1.90 -7.03 4.43
CA VAL A 18 -2.01 -8.36 5.06
C VAL A 18 -3.02 -9.24 4.33
N ILE A 19 -4.17 -8.71 3.94
CA ILE A 19 -5.19 -9.44 3.18
C ILE A 19 -4.64 -9.89 1.83
N ILE A 20 -3.99 -8.98 1.09
CA ILE A 20 -3.36 -9.29 -0.20
C ILE A 20 -2.33 -10.41 -0.05
N TYR A 21 -1.49 -10.38 0.99
CA TYR A 21 -0.53 -11.46 1.22
C TYR A 21 -1.22 -12.81 1.44
N LYS A 22 -2.32 -12.83 2.20
CA LYS A 22 -3.10 -14.06 2.48
C LYS A 22 -3.74 -14.63 1.22
N ILE A 23 -4.45 -13.81 0.44
CA ILE A 23 -5.15 -14.30 -0.76
C ILE A 23 -4.17 -14.80 -1.83
N THR A 24 -3.04 -14.12 -1.96
CA THR A 24 -2.03 -14.44 -2.97
C THR A 24 -1.06 -15.55 -2.54
N ALA A 25 -1.16 -16.05 -1.31
CA ALA A 25 -0.37 -17.18 -0.82
C ALA A 25 -1.01 -18.55 -1.12
N CYS A 26 -2.22 -18.59 -1.65
CA CYS A 26 -2.98 -19.82 -1.84
C CYS A 26 -3.45 -19.99 -3.30
N GLY A 27 -3.75 -21.23 -3.68
CA GLY A 27 -4.37 -21.56 -4.97
C GLY A 27 -3.50 -21.21 -6.19
N GLY A 28 -4.13 -21.01 -7.35
CA GLY A 28 -3.45 -20.68 -8.61
C GLY A 28 -2.73 -19.33 -8.60
N PHE A 29 -3.11 -18.42 -7.70
CA PHE A 29 -2.40 -17.15 -7.52
C PHE A 29 -0.98 -17.36 -6.98
N SER A 30 -0.80 -18.36 -6.10
CA SER A 30 0.50 -18.63 -5.48
C SER A 30 1.59 -19.03 -6.50
N SER A 31 1.17 -19.66 -7.61
CA SER A 31 2.04 -20.10 -8.71
C SER A 31 2.33 -19.02 -9.75
N ASP A 32 1.51 -17.98 -9.87
CA ASP A 32 1.79 -16.81 -10.71
C ASP A 32 2.68 -15.82 -9.95
N VAL A 33 3.97 -16.13 -9.89
CA VAL A 33 4.96 -15.34 -9.15
C VAL A 33 5.00 -13.88 -9.61
N GLY A 34 4.83 -13.63 -10.92
CA GLY A 34 4.88 -12.29 -11.49
C GLY A 34 3.75 -11.41 -10.99
N LEU A 35 2.50 -11.87 -11.17
CA LEU A 35 1.32 -11.12 -10.75
C LEU A 35 1.27 -11.00 -9.22
N ARG A 36 1.56 -12.10 -8.50
CA ARG A 36 1.64 -12.14 -7.03
C ARG A 36 2.55 -11.06 -6.48
N ASP A 37 3.79 -11.00 -6.99
CA ASP A 37 4.79 -10.08 -6.46
C ASP A 37 4.49 -8.63 -6.88
N GLN A 38 3.82 -8.40 -8.02
CA GLN A 38 3.35 -7.09 -8.42
C GLN A 38 2.26 -6.55 -7.47
N VAL A 39 1.20 -7.34 -7.24
CA VAL A 39 0.08 -6.97 -6.37
C VAL A 39 0.54 -6.76 -4.93
N ARG A 40 1.41 -7.64 -4.41
CA ARG A 40 1.97 -7.51 -3.04
C ARG A 40 2.77 -6.22 -2.86
N ARG A 41 3.62 -5.86 -3.84
CA ARG A 41 4.40 -4.62 -3.79
C ARG A 41 3.51 -3.39 -3.86
N ALA A 42 2.52 -3.39 -4.76
CA ALA A 42 1.55 -2.31 -4.86
C ALA A 42 0.81 -2.12 -3.52
N ALA A 43 0.34 -3.19 -2.89
CA ALA A 43 -0.38 -3.12 -1.62
C ALA A 43 0.47 -2.56 -0.47
N VAL A 44 1.72 -3.02 -0.32
CA VAL A 44 2.65 -2.52 0.70
C VAL A 44 3.00 -1.04 0.47
N SER A 45 3.18 -0.66 -0.80
CA SER A 45 3.51 0.72 -1.21
C SER A 45 2.51 1.75 -0.71
N ILE A 46 1.22 1.41 -0.60
CA ILE A 46 0.17 2.33 -0.12
C ILE A 46 0.49 2.80 1.31
N SER A 47 0.66 1.88 2.26
CA SER A 47 0.97 2.22 3.65
C SER A 47 2.34 2.88 3.79
N SER A 48 3.34 2.46 3.01
CA SER A 48 4.68 3.04 3.05
C SER A 48 4.68 4.49 2.62
N ASN A 49 3.99 4.83 1.52
CA ASN A 49 3.90 6.21 1.05
C ASN A 49 3.09 7.08 2.01
N ILE A 50 2.03 6.56 2.66
CA ILE A 50 1.31 7.32 3.69
C ILE A 50 2.24 7.67 4.87
N ALA A 51 3.04 6.70 5.33
CA ALA A 51 4.00 6.92 6.41
C ALA A 51 5.09 7.93 6.00
N GLU A 52 5.71 7.75 4.84
CA GLU A 52 6.74 8.65 4.33
C GLU A 52 6.22 10.08 4.10
N GLY A 53 4.94 10.21 3.72
CA GLY A 53 4.27 11.50 3.59
C GLY A 53 4.07 12.21 4.94
N ASP A 54 3.61 11.50 5.97
CA ASP A 54 3.38 12.08 7.30
C ASP A 54 4.66 12.29 8.13
N GLU A 55 5.73 11.54 7.86
CA GLU A 55 7.05 11.80 8.45
C GLU A 55 7.76 12.98 7.77
N ASN A 56 7.40 13.32 6.52
CA ASN A 56 7.99 14.43 5.81
C ASN A 56 7.50 15.78 6.38
N GLY A 57 8.42 16.62 6.86
CA GLY A 57 8.15 17.89 7.56
C GLY A 57 7.41 19.00 6.79
N SER A 58 6.76 18.73 5.65
CA SER A 58 5.95 19.72 4.93
C SER A 58 4.67 19.14 4.32
N ASN A 59 3.58 19.90 4.38
CA ASN A 59 2.29 19.52 3.79
C ASN A 59 2.38 19.25 2.29
N LYS A 60 3.24 19.98 1.57
CA LYS A 60 3.43 19.79 0.12
C LYS A 60 3.98 18.41 -0.21
N GLN A 61 4.98 17.94 0.55
CA GLN A 61 5.52 16.59 0.37
C GLN A 61 4.50 15.54 0.83
N ALA A 62 3.83 15.74 1.97
CA ALA A 62 2.78 14.83 2.43
C ALA A 62 1.72 14.58 1.35
N VAL A 63 1.20 15.63 0.72
CA VAL A 63 0.22 15.53 -0.38
C VAL A 63 0.78 14.75 -1.57
N ARG A 64 2.04 15.00 -1.96
CA ARG A 64 2.69 14.25 -3.06
C ARG A 64 2.74 12.76 -2.76
N PHE A 65 3.12 12.37 -1.55
CA PHE A 65 3.16 10.96 -1.14
C PHE A 65 1.77 10.32 -1.09
N LEU A 66 0.74 11.07 -0.67
CA LEU A 66 -0.64 10.58 -0.73
C LEU A 66 -1.11 10.32 -2.17
N TYR A 67 -0.67 11.11 -3.16
CA TYR A 67 -0.95 10.81 -4.57
C TYR A 67 -0.27 9.53 -5.05
N ILE A 68 0.97 9.26 -4.60
CA ILE A 68 1.66 8.01 -4.92
C ILE A 68 0.93 6.83 -4.29
N ALA A 69 0.54 6.92 -3.02
CA ALA A 69 -0.27 5.90 -2.34
C ALA A 69 -1.60 5.62 -3.09
N LYS A 70 -2.27 6.67 -3.58
CA LYS A 70 -3.47 6.55 -4.41
C LYS A 70 -3.20 5.82 -5.73
N GLY A 71 -2.05 6.08 -6.37
CA GLY A 71 -1.62 5.36 -7.57
C GLY A 71 -1.42 3.87 -7.31
N SER A 72 -0.68 3.51 -6.25
CA SER A 72 -0.49 2.11 -5.86
C SER A 72 -1.81 1.41 -5.51
N ASN A 73 -2.79 2.12 -4.92
CA ASN A 73 -4.12 1.58 -4.69
C ASN A 73 -4.88 1.26 -6.00
N ALA A 74 -4.71 2.08 -7.04
CA ALA A 74 -5.29 1.80 -8.35
C ALA A 74 -4.64 0.57 -9.01
N GLU A 75 -3.33 0.37 -8.83
CA GLU A 75 -2.64 -0.85 -9.28
C GLU A 75 -3.19 -2.10 -8.59
N VAL A 76 -3.33 -2.08 -7.26
CA VAL A 76 -3.95 -3.21 -6.51
C VAL A 76 -5.34 -3.52 -7.05
N LEU A 77 -6.20 -2.51 -7.23
CA LEU A 77 -7.56 -2.72 -7.74
C LEU A 77 -7.58 -3.30 -9.16
N THR A 78 -6.56 -3.03 -9.97
CA THR A 78 -6.47 -3.51 -11.35
C THR A 78 -5.93 -4.94 -11.45
N GLN A 79 -5.12 -5.36 -10.49
CA GLN A 79 -4.29 -6.58 -10.58
C GLN A 79 -4.66 -7.68 -9.56
N ALA A 80 -5.36 -7.33 -8.47
CA ALA A 80 -5.81 -8.27 -7.43
C ALA A 80 -7.16 -8.92 -7.78
#